data_AF-A0A2J6TT71-F1
#
_entry.id   AF-A0A2J6TT71-F1
#
_cell.length_a   1.000
_cell.length_b   1.000
_cell.length_c   1.000
_cell.angle_alpha   90.00
_cell.angle_beta   90.00
_cell.angle_gamma   90.00
#
_symmetry.space_group_name_H-M   'P 1'
#
loop_
_entity.id
_entity.type
_entity.pdbx_description
1 polymer ?
#
loop_
_entity_poly.entity_id
_entity_poly.type
_entity_poly.pdbx_seq_one_letter_code
_entity_poly.pdbx_strand_id
1 'polypeptide(L)'
;MDLEIIARHIQLLSKLLSVEPLSEVFKEGGKRIPVHAFKTGGGKVIGLEEAKSITREQLMSNYHPMGSCMMALREKGSVVSETLKVYGLKELSVRRGILLRVFTRRRRRRVI
;
A
#
# COMPACT_ATOMS: atom_id res chain seq x y z
N MET A 1 -8.49 -5.34 9.72
CA MET A 1 -8.19 -3.92 9.48
C MET A 1 -7.55 -3.69 8.11
N ASP A 2 -6.29 -4.06 7.86
CA ASP A 2 -5.61 -3.73 6.57
C ASP A 2 -6.30 -4.31 5.33
N LEU A 3 -6.77 -5.55 5.44
CA LEU A 3 -7.52 -6.23 4.38
C LEU A 3 -8.81 -5.47 4.03
N GLU A 4 -9.48 -4.89 5.02
CA GLU A 4 -10.71 -4.10 4.80
C GLU A 4 -10.42 -2.74 4.18
N ILE A 5 -9.30 -2.11 4.56
CA ILE A 5 -8.87 -0.85 3.97
C ILE A 5 -8.60 -1.04 2.47
N ILE A 6 -7.88 -2.11 2.11
CA ILE A 6 -7.58 -2.42 0.71
C ILE A 6 -8.85 -2.83 -0.05
N ALA A 7 -9.74 -3.62 0.55
CA ALA A 7 -11.04 -3.96 -0.04
C ALA A 7 -11.89 -2.71 -0.34
N ARG A 8 -11.90 -1.72 0.55
CA ARG A 8 -12.56 -0.42 0.31
C ARG A 8 -11.91 0.38 -0.81
N HIS A 9 -10.58 0.32 -0.96
CA HIS A 9 -9.91 0.92 -2.11
C HIS A 9 -10.34 0.28 -3.43
N ILE A 10 -10.56 -1.04 -3.47
CA ILE A 10 -11.08 -1.72 -4.66
C ILE A 10 -12.50 -1.23 -4.99
N GLN A 11 -13.36 -1.06 -3.99
CA GLN A 11 -14.71 -0.49 -4.19
C GLN A 11 -14.64 0.97 -4.69
N LEU A 12 -13.72 1.77 -4.15
CA LEU A 12 -13.49 3.13 -4.64
C LEU A 12 -13.05 3.15 -6.10
N LEU A 13 -12.15 2.25 -6.50
CA LEU A 13 -11.72 2.12 -7.89
C LEU A 13 -12.90 1.72 -8.79
N SER A 14 -13.72 0.76 -8.38
CA SER A 14 -14.93 0.37 -9.10
C SER A 14 -15.88 1.57 -9.32
N LYS A 15 -16.09 2.41 -8.29
CA LYS A 15 -16.89 3.63 -8.40
C LYS A 15 -16.24 4.70 -9.28
N LEU A 16 -14.92 4.85 -9.21
CA LEU A 16 -14.19 5.82 -10.02
C LEU A 16 -14.26 5.47 -11.52
N LEU A 17 -14.33 4.19 -11.85
CA LEU A 17 -14.52 3.71 -13.22
C LEU A 17 -15.92 3.99 -13.78
N SER A 18 -16.95 4.12 -12.93
CA SER A 18 -18.32 4.41 -13.36
C SER A 18 -18.61 5.91 -13.52
N VAL A 19 -17.64 6.78 -13.23
CA VAL A 19 -17.79 8.24 -13.26
C VAL A 19 -17.19 8.79 -14.56
N GLU A 20 -17.89 9.75 -15.18
CA GLU A 20 -17.37 10.51 -16.33
C GLU A 20 -16.18 11.38 -15.91
N PRO A 21 -15.11 11.53 -16.72
CA PRO A 21 -14.96 11.10 -18.11
C PRO A 21 -14.34 9.70 -18.27
N LEU A 22 -14.05 9.01 -17.17
CA LEU A 22 -13.35 7.72 -17.23
C LEU A 22 -14.22 6.63 -17.84
N SER A 23 -15.53 6.66 -17.58
CA SER A 23 -16.52 5.73 -18.16
C SER A 23 -16.42 5.65 -19.69
N GLU A 24 -16.19 6.77 -20.38
CA GLU A 24 -16.08 6.84 -21.85
C GLU A 24 -14.84 6.13 -22.39
N VAL A 25 -13.75 6.11 -21.62
CA VAL A 25 -12.48 5.49 -22.01
C VAL A 25 -12.53 3.97 -21.83
N PHE A 26 -13.33 3.48 -20.88
CA PHE A 26 -13.41 2.06 -20.56
C PHE A 26 -14.43 1.33 -21.42
N LYS A 27 -13.96 0.36 -22.21
CA LYS A 27 -14.83 -0.53 -23.01
C LYS A 27 -15.80 -1.30 -22.11
N GLU A 28 -17.08 -1.25 -22.45
CA GLU A 28 -18.10 -2.10 -21.84
C GLU A 28 -17.78 -3.58 -22.09
N GLY A 29 -17.74 -4.39 -21.04
CA GLY A 29 -17.41 -5.82 -21.14
C GLY A 29 -15.94 -6.15 -21.46
N GLY A 30 -15.02 -5.18 -21.36
CA GLY A 30 -13.59 -5.43 -21.56
C GLY A 30 -13.00 -6.43 -20.56
N LYS A 31 -12.02 -7.23 -20.99
CA LYS A 31 -11.29 -8.15 -20.10
C LYS A 31 -10.53 -7.36 -19.03
N ARG A 32 -10.83 -7.62 -17.76
CA ARG A 32 -10.14 -7.01 -16.61
C ARG A 32 -9.48 -8.09 -15.76
N ILE A 33 -8.35 -7.73 -15.16
CA ILE A 33 -7.65 -8.55 -14.18
C ILE A 33 -8.01 -8.00 -12.80
N PRO A 34 -8.45 -8.82 -11.85
CA PRO A 34 -8.77 -10.24 -11.98
C PRO A 34 -10.16 -10.50 -12.61
N VAL A 35 -10.28 -11.64 -13.30
CA VAL A 35 -11.40 -11.98 -14.19
C VAL A 35 -12.76 -12.04 -13.47
N HIS A 36 -12.77 -12.32 -12.17
CA HIS A 36 -13.97 -12.38 -11.34
C HIS A 36 -14.37 -11.03 -10.74
N ALA A 37 -13.44 -10.08 -10.57
CA ALA A 37 -13.67 -8.83 -9.85
C ALA A 37 -14.62 -7.83 -10.53
N PHE A 38 -14.89 -8.03 -11.81
CA PHE A 38 -15.69 -7.11 -12.62
C PHE A 38 -16.57 -7.89 -13.59
N LYS A 39 -17.03 -9.09 -13.20
CA LYS A 39 -17.97 -9.85 -14.01
C LYS A 39 -19.29 -9.10 -14.08
N THR A 40 -19.66 -8.75 -15.30
CA THR A 40 -20.91 -8.09 -15.73
C THR A 40 -20.71 -6.59 -15.99
N GLY A 41 -20.78 -6.23 -17.28
CA GLY A 41 -20.93 -4.85 -17.70
C GLY A 41 -22.12 -4.19 -17.00
N GLY A 42 -21.97 -2.92 -16.64
CA GLY A 42 -23.01 -2.14 -15.97
C GLY A 42 -22.78 -1.99 -14.47
N GLY A 43 -21.89 -1.06 -14.10
CA GLY A 43 -22.00 -0.22 -12.90
C GLY A 43 -22.17 -0.88 -11.51
N LYS A 44 -22.08 -2.20 -11.37
CA LYS A 44 -22.40 -2.86 -10.09
C LYS A 44 -21.22 -2.70 -9.12
N VAL A 45 -21.50 -2.07 -7.99
CA VAL A 45 -20.55 -1.91 -6.88
C VAL A 45 -20.21 -3.29 -6.32
N ILE A 46 -18.92 -3.62 -6.29
CA ILE A 46 -18.40 -4.89 -5.76
C ILE A 46 -18.77 -5.01 -4.27
N GLY A 47 -19.31 -6.16 -3.87
CA GLY A 47 -19.60 -6.46 -2.46
C GLY A 47 -18.33 -6.52 -1.62
N LEU A 48 -18.43 -6.24 -0.31
CA LEU A 48 -17.25 -6.18 0.55
C LEU A 48 -16.51 -7.53 0.59
N GLU A 49 -17.21 -8.65 0.73
CA GLU A 49 -16.58 -9.98 0.80
C GLU A 49 -15.89 -10.41 -0.50
N GLU A 50 -16.44 -10.02 -1.64
CA GLU A 50 -15.80 -10.25 -2.94
C GLU A 50 -14.51 -9.40 -3.06
N ALA A 51 -14.56 -8.12 -2.67
CA ALA A 51 -13.40 -7.25 -2.61
C ALA A 51 -12.30 -7.79 -1.66
N LYS A 52 -12.69 -8.45 -0.57
CA LYS A 52 -11.77 -9.14 0.34
C LYS A 52 -11.12 -10.35 -0.32
N SER A 53 -11.86 -11.16 -1.10
CA SER A 53 -11.28 -12.29 -1.85
C SER A 53 -10.24 -11.81 -2.85
N ILE A 54 -10.59 -10.80 -3.65
CA ILE A 54 -9.71 -10.20 -4.66
C ILE A 54 -8.43 -9.67 -4.02
N THR A 55 -8.57 -8.99 -2.88
CA THR A 55 -7.41 -8.49 -2.13
C THR A 55 -6.46 -9.62 -1.75
N ARG A 56 -6.96 -10.77 -1.27
CA ARG A 56 -6.10 -11.90 -0.88
C ARG A 56 -5.34 -12.49 -2.06
N GLU A 57 -5.96 -12.54 -3.22
CA GLU A 57 -5.36 -13.16 -4.42
C GLU A 57 -4.34 -12.25 -5.12
N GLN A 58 -4.54 -10.93 -5.09
CA GLN A 58 -3.75 -9.98 -5.89
C GLN A 58 -2.87 -9.05 -5.07
N LEU A 59 -2.86 -9.16 -3.73
CA LEU A 59 -2.04 -8.28 -2.90
C LEU A 59 -0.56 -8.53 -3.14
N MET A 60 0.11 -7.51 -3.69
CA MET A 60 1.56 -7.50 -3.87
C MET A 60 2.22 -6.53 -2.88
N SER A 61 3.47 -6.84 -2.51
CA SER A 61 4.29 -5.92 -1.74
C SER A 61 4.58 -4.67 -2.58
N ASN A 62 4.45 -3.49 -1.95
CA ASN A 62 4.78 -2.22 -2.59
C ASN A 62 6.30 -2.02 -2.79
N TYR A 63 7.15 -2.97 -2.39
CA TYR A 63 8.62 -2.86 -2.45
C TYR A 63 9.19 -1.62 -1.73
N HIS A 64 8.53 -1.19 -0.65
CA HIS A 64 8.99 -0.11 0.23
C HIS A 64 9.18 -0.60 1.67
N PRO A 65 10.08 -1.58 1.93
CA PRO A 65 10.32 -2.04 3.28
C PRO A 65 10.91 -0.90 4.14
N MET A 66 10.26 -0.57 5.25
CA MET A 66 10.70 0.43 6.22
C MET A 66 10.39 -0.05 7.64
N GLY A 67 11.05 0.52 8.64
CA GLY A 67 10.76 0.26 10.05
C GLY A 67 11.55 -0.90 10.67
N SER A 68 12.48 -1.55 9.96
CA SER A 68 13.32 -2.59 10.56
C SER A 68 14.35 -2.03 11.56
N CYS A 69 14.75 -0.77 11.40
CA CYS A 69 15.62 -0.06 12.35
C CYS A 69 14.97 1.27 12.73
N MET A 70 13.86 1.24 13.48
CA MET A 70 13.13 2.46 13.82
C MET A 70 14.00 3.48 14.57
N MET A 71 13.98 4.72 14.08
CA MET A 71 14.50 5.89 14.77
C MET A 71 13.42 6.45 15.71
N ALA A 72 13.58 6.28 17.02
CA ALA A 72 12.70 6.83 18.05
C ALA A 72 13.46 6.92 19.40
N LEU A 73 12.74 7.22 20.49
CA LEU A 73 13.28 7.16 21.85
C LEU A 73 13.54 5.71 22.26
N ARG A 74 14.66 5.46 22.93
CA ARG A 74 15.10 4.11 23.38
C ARG A 74 14.01 3.35 24.14
N GLU A 75 13.23 4.04 24.97
CA GLU A 75 12.13 3.49 25.76
C GLU A 75 11.00 2.89 24.90
N LYS A 76 10.90 3.31 23.63
CA LYS A 76 9.89 2.86 22.67
C LYS A 76 10.40 1.74 21.75
N GLY A 77 11.49 1.07 22.12
CA GLY A 77 12.06 -0.05 21.36
C GLY A 77 12.78 0.36 20.06
N SER A 78 13.25 1.60 19.97
CA SER A 78 14.03 2.07 18.82
C SER A 78 15.45 1.54 18.82
N VAL A 79 15.95 1.24 17.63
CA VAL A 79 17.34 0.76 17.42
C VAL A 79 18.31 1.93 17.32
N VAL A 80 17.84 3.09 16.84
CA VAL A 80 18.68 4.22 16.43
C VAL A 80 18.19 5.53 17.05
N SER A 81 19.12 6.37 17.50
CA SER A 81 18.87 7.73 18.00
C SER A 81 18.51 8.72 16.88
N GLU A 82 18.03 9.91 17.23
CA GLU A 82 17.76 11.00 16.28
C GLU A 82 18.99 11.42 15.45
N THR A 83 20.19 11.18 15.97
CA THR A 83 21.47 11.41 15.31
C THR A 83 21.94 10.24 14.45
N LEU A 84 21.05 9.29 14.14
CA LEU A 84 21.30 8.09 13.34
C LEU A 84 22.33 7.12 13.95
N LYS A 85 22.63 7.24 15.25
CA LYS A 85 23.55 6.35 15.96
C LYS A 85 22.81 5.18 16.60
N VAL A 86 23.38 3.99 16.50
CA VAL A 86 22.83 2.80 17.14
C VAL A 86 23.05 2.88 18.65
N TYR A 87 22.01 2.62 19.45
CA TYR A 87 22.16 2.59 20.90
C TYR A 87 23.13 1.48 21.33
N GLY A 88 24.13 1.80 22.16
CA GLY A 88 25.11 0.84 22.68
C GLY A 88 26.39 0.68 21.84
N LEU A 89 26.51 1.35 20.69
CA LEU A 89 27.71 1.35 19.85
C LEU A 89 28.20 2.79 19.60
N LYS A 90 29.51 3.03 19.70
CA LYS A 90 30.07 4.39 19.54
C LYS A 90 30.23 4.82 18.07
N GLU A 91 30.44 3.89 17.14
CA GLU A 91 30.86 4.21 15.77
C GLU A 91 29.91 3.73 14.67
N LEU A 92 28.80 3.05 15.01
CA LEU A 92 27.86 2.54 14.02
C LEU A 92 26.70 3.51 13.81
N SER A 93 26.52 3.94 12.56
CA SER A 93 25.34 4.71 12.13
C SER A 93 24.64 4.02 10.98
N VAL A 94 23.31 4.09 10.97
CA VAL A 94 22.49 3.55 9.89
C VAL A 94 22.01 4.74 9.06
N ARG A 95 22.29 4.76 7.76
CA ARG A 95 21.91 5.86 6.84
C ARG A 95 21.03 5.39 5.67
N ARG A 96 20.20 4.37 5.90
CA ARG A 96 19.30 3.81 4.88
C ARG A 96 17.85 4.15 5.12
N GLY A 97 17.05 4.01 4.07
CA GLY A 97 15.63 4.33 4.08
C GLY A 97 14.78 3.50 5.06
N ILE A 98 15.35 2.45 5.66
CA ILE A 98 14.71 1.57 6.65
C ILE A 98 14.43 2.23 8.00
N LEU A 99 14.98 3.43 8.23
CA LEU A 99 14.94 4.13 9.52
C LEU A 99 13.59 4.76 9.87
N LEU A 100 12.67 4.88 8.91
CA LEU A 100 11.44 5.61 9.16
C LEU A 100 10.54 4.86 10.11
N ARG A 101 10.08 5.62 11.10
CA ARG A 101 9.09 5.22 12.09
C ARG A 101 7.68 5.10 11.50
N VAL A 102 7.36 5.87 10.46
CA VAL A 102 6.03 5.90 9.84
C VAL A 102 6.18 5.82 8.32
N PHE A 103 5.29 5.06 7.68
CA PHE A 103 5.24 4.96 6.24
C PHE A 103 4.82 6.30 5.62
N THR A 104 5.68 6.88 4.78
CA THR A 104 5.38 8.15 4.10
C THR A 104 4.48 7.92 2.90
N ARG A 105 3.50 8.81 2.66
CA ARG A 105 2.52 8.70 1.56
C ARG A 105 3.14 8.75 0.15
N ARG A 106 4.41 9.17 0.01
CA ARG A 106 5.11 9.29 -1.29
C ARG A 106 5.99 8.07 -1.58
N ARG A 107 6.00 7.65 -2.84
CA ARG A 107 6.99 6.69 -3.38
C ARG A 107 8.39 7.23 -3.16
N ARG A 108 9.29 6.43 -2.57
CA ARG A 108 10.67 6.85 -2.39
C ARG A 108 11.44 6.72 -3.69
N ARG A 109 12.21 7.77 -4.01
CA ARG A 109 13.17 7.72 -5.11
C ARG A 109 14.18 6.63 -4.80
N ARG A 110 14.32 5.68 -5.72
CA ARG A 110 15.39 4.68 -5.71
C ARG A 110 16.64 5.44 -6.15
N VAL A 111 17.45 5.87 -5.19
CA VAL A 111 18.80 6.38 -5.48
C VAL A 111 19.66 5.15 -5.71
N ILE A 112 20.11 4.97 -6.95
CA ILE A 112 21.07 3.95 -7.37
C ILE A 112 22.45 4.57 -7.22
#